data_AF-A0A847HUV8-F1
#
_entry.id   AF-A0A847HUV8-F1
#
_cell.length_a   1.000
_cell.length_b   1.000
_cell.length_c   1.000
_cell.angle_alpha   90.00
_cell.angle_beta   90.00
_cell.angle_gamma   90.00
#
_symmetry.space_group_name_H-M   'P 1'
#
loop_
_entity.id
_entity.type
_entity.pdbx_description
1 polymer ?
#
loop_
_entity_poly.entity_id
_entity_poly.type
_entity_poly.pdbx_seq_one_letter_code
_entity_poly.pdbx_strand_id
1 'polypeptide(L)'
;MEENRRFLVRTDSGDVVVTVHAGVSGLDDGLVSLEAAPEGAGSGFDMVTPLRAFGAKMIDLIEMAGTQGFTGSPTMREMLVKEKATQELKRIELFARRHAGG
;
A
#
# COMPACT_ATOMS: atom_id res chain seq x y z
N MET A 1 -12.29 -14.51 -9.41
CA MET A 1 -11.16 -14.55 -8.47
C MET A 1 -10.64 -13.14 -8.40
N GLU A 2 -10.62 -12.50 -7.23
CA GLU A 2 -9.97 -11.19 -7.14
C GLU A 2 -8.46 -11.40 -7.25
N GLU A 3 -7.82 -10.61 -8.11
CA GLU A 3 -6.39 -10.69 -8.37
C GLU A 3 -5.64 -9.65 -7.52
N ASN A 4 -4.44 -10.01 -7.07
CA ASN A 4 -3.57 -9.09 -6.35
C ASN A 4 -3.24 -7.88 -7.23
N ARG A 5 -3.27 -6.68 -6.65
CA ARG A 5 -2.95 -5.45 -7.37
C ARG A 5 -1.53 -5.02 -7.06
N ARG A 6 -0.73 -4.77 -8.09
CA ARG A 6 0.66 -4.33 -7.92
C ARG A 6 0.82 -2.90 -8.39
N PHE A 7 1.58 -2.11 -7.64
CA PHE A 7 1.85 -0.71 -7.95
C PHE A 7 3.34 -0.43 -7.79
N LEU A 8 3.91 0.33 -8.73
CA LEU A 8 5.23 0.90 -8.56
C LEU A 8 5.08 2.28 -7.91
N VAL A 9 5.55 2.40 -6.68
CA VAL A 9 5.43 3.62 -5.88
C VAL A 9 6.79 4.29 -5.76
N ARG A 10 6.88 5.52 -6.25
CA ARG A 10 8.10 6.35 -6.15
C ARG A 10 8.11 7.11 -4.83
N THR A 11 9.14 6.86 -4.04
CA THR A 11 9.42 7.58 -2.79
C THR A 11 10.59 8.55 -2.98
N ASP A 12 10.92 9.33 -1.96
CA ASP A 12 12.10 10.21 -1.99
C ASP A 12 13.43 9.41 -1.93
N SER A 13 13.38 8.15 -1.50
CA SER A 13 14.57 7.30 -1.30
C SER A 13 14.74 6.22 -2.38
N GLY A 14 13.69 5.93 -3.16
CA GLY A 14 13.72 4.90 -4.19
C GLY A 14 12.33 4.38 -4.56
N ASP A 15 12.26 3.60 -5.62
CA ASP A 15 11.02 2.97 -6.08
C ASP A 15 10.74 1.68 -5.30
N VAL A 16 9.48 1.46 -4.92
CA VAL A 16 9.01 0.28 -4.17
C VAL A 16 7.85 -0.36 -4.93
N VAL A 17 7.90 -1.68 -5.08
CA VAL A 17 6.75 -2.43 -5.57
C VAL A 17 5.84 -2.73 -4.38
N VAL A 18 4.61 -2.23 -4.45
CA VAL A 18 3.57 -2.44 -3.45
C VAL A 18 2.55 -3.42 -4.02
N THR A 19 2.39 -4.57 -3.36
CA THR A 19 1.38 -5.57 -3.71
C THR A 19 0.26 -5.53 -2.68
N VAL A 20 -0.97 -5.34 -3.15
CA VAL A 20 -2.20 -5.42 -2.36
C VAL A 20 -2.85 -6.77 -2.59
N HIS A 21 -2.98 -7.55 -1.53
CA HIS A 21 -3.48 -8.92 -1.58
C HIS A 21 -5.01 -8.96 -1.63
N ALA A 22 -5.54 -9.67 -2.62
CA ALA A 22 -6.97 -9.92 -2.73
C ALA A 22 -7.45 -10.86 -1.62
N GLY A 23 -8.69 -10.67 -1.16
CA GLY A 23 -9.30 -11.50 -0.13
C GLY A 23 -8.73 -11.32 1.28
N VAL A 24 -7.83 -10.35 1.49
CA VAL A 24 -7.32 -9.96 2.81
C VAL A 24 -8.10 -8.75 3.30
N SER A 25 -8.51 -8.75 4.57
CA SER A 25 -9.25 -7.63 5.16
C SER A 25 -8.43 -6.35 5.09
N GLY A 26 -9.11 -5.25 4.77
CA GLY A 26 -8.51 -3.92 4.65
C GLY A 26 -7.80 -3.44 5.92
N LEU A 27 -8.14 -3.99 7.10
CA LEU A 27 -7.46 -3.66 8.36
C LEU A 27 -6.32 -4.62 8.72
N ASP A 28 -6.18 -5.74 8.01
CA ASP A 28 -5.19 -6.78 8.30
C ASP A 28 -3.78 -6.38 7.83
N ASP A 29 -2.75 -6.76 8.60
CA ASP A 29 -1.34 -6.44 8.30
C ASP A 29 -0.83 -7.14 7.03
N GLY A 30 -1.44 -8.25 6.65
CA GLY A 30 -1.16 -9.00 5.42
C GLY A 30 -1.74 -8.37 4.16
N LEU A 31 -2.51 -7.27 4.26
CA LEU A 31 -3.10 -6.62 3.08
C LEU A 31 -2.02 -6.16 2.09
N VAL A 32 -0.89 -5.68 2.61
CA VAL A 32 0.18 -5.06 1.81
C VAL A 32 1.51 -5.76 2.04
N SER A 33 2.14 -6.15 0.93
CA SER A 33 3.54 -6.57 0.88
C SER A 33 4.38 -5.61 0.04
N LEU A 34 5.66 -5.51 0.41
CA LEU A 34 6.62 -4.55 -0.15
C LEU A 34 7.82 -5.31 -0.70
N GLU A 35 8.24 -4.95 -1.91
CA GLU A 35 9.43 -5.46 -2.57
C GLU A 35 10.27 -4.30 -3.08
N ALA A 36 11.59 -4.46 -3.08
CA ALA A 36 12.48 -3.50 -3.73
C ALA A 36 12.21 -3.53 -5.24
N ALA A 37 12.06 -2.36 -5.87
CA ALA A 37 11.91 -2.31 -7.31
C ALA A 37 13.26 -2.66 -7.97
N PRO A 38 13.31 -3.65 -8.89
CA PRO A 38 14.52 -3.91 -9.66
C PRO A 38 14.87 -2.70 -10.54
N GLU A 39 16.14 -2.60 -10.95
CA GLU A 39 16.54 -1.58 -11.92
C GLU A 39 15.68 -1.69 -13.19
N GLY A 40 15.15 -0.55 -13.66
CA GLY A 40 14.29 -0.52 -14.83
C GLY A 40 12.88 -1.06 -14.62
N ALA A 41 12.43 -1.31 -13.38
CA ALA A 41 11.08 -1.82 -13.08
C ALA A 41 9.94 -1.04 -13.75
N GLY A 42 10.15 0.24 -14.07
CA GLY A 42 9.16 1.09 -14.74
C GLY A 42 8.59 0.49 -16.03
N SER A 43 9.31 -0.36 -16.76
CA SER A 43 8.77 -1.01 -17.96
C SER A 43 7.74 -2.11 -17.67
N GLY A 44 7.70 -2.62 -16.43
CA GLY A 44 6.76 -3.65 -15.99
C GLY A 44 5.48 -3.11 -15.36
N PHE A 45 5.31 -1.79 -15.28
CA PHE A 45 4.14 -1.15 -14.70
C PHE A 45 3.59 -0.08 -15.63
N ASP A 46 2.26 -0.01 -15.75
CA ASP A 46 1.59 1.00 -16.58
C ASP A 46 1.87 2.43 -16.10
N MET A 47 2.11 2.60 -14.78
CA MET A 47 2.35 3.91 -14.18
C MET A 47 3.23 3.81 -12.94
N VAL A 48 4.15 4.76 -12.80
CA VAL A 48 4.86 5.03 -11.55
C VAL A 48 4.06 6.05 -10.74
N THR A 49 3.64 5.68 -9.54
CA THR A 49 2.81 6.53 -8.68
C THR A 49 3.66 7.21 -7.61
N PRO A 50 3.70 8.55 -7.50
CA PRO A 50 4.36 9.22 -6.38
C PRO A 50 3.72 8.84 -5.03
N LEU A 51 4.52 8.65 -3.98
CA LEU A 51 4.03 8.23 -2.65
C LEU A 51 2.88 9.11 -2.11
N ARG A 52 2.96 10.42 -2.34
CA ARG A 52 1.89 11.37 -1.95
C ARG A 52 0.56 11.07 -2.65
N ALA A 53 0.59 10.76 -3.94
CA ALA A 53 -0.61 10.39 -4.71
C ALA A 53 -1.10 9.00 -4.32
N PHE A 54 -0.18 8.09 -3.98
CA PHE A 54 -0.52 6.75 -3.51
C PHE A 54 -1.28 6.77 -2.17
N GLY A 55 -1.08 7.78 -1.34
CA GLY A 55 -1.79 7.91 -0.07
C GLY A 55 -3.31 8.02 -0.19
N ALA A 56 -3.81 8.78 -1.18
CA ALA A 56 -5.24 8.82 -1.45
C ALA A 56 -5.76 7.45 -1.90
N LYS A 57 -5.02 6.80 -2.80
CA LYS A 57 -5.36 5.47 -3.32
C LYS A 57 -5.36 4.38 -2.25
N MET A 58 -4.47 4.47 -1.25
CA MET A 58 -4.38 3.47 -0.18
C MET A 58 -5.68 3.40 0.65
N ILE A 59 -6.32 4.54 0.92
CA ILE A 59 -7.61 4.57 1.60
C ILE A 59 -8.65 3.82 0.78
N ASP A 60 -8.75 4.11 -0.52
CA ASP A 60 -9.68 3.42 -1.42
C ASP A 60 -9.41 1.92 -1.46
N LEU A 61 -8.13 1.50 -1.48
CA LEU A 61 -7.72 0.09 -1.48
C LEU A 61 -8.15 -0.64 -0.20
N ILE A 62 -8.00 -0.01 0.96
CA ILE A 62 -8.45 -0.54 2.25
C ILE A 62 -9.98 -0.66 2.29
N GLU A 63 -10.69 0.36 1.80
CA GLU A 63 -12.16 0.35 1.76
C GLU A 63 -12.70 -0.70 0.78
N MET A 64 -12.08 -0.84 -0.39
CA MET A 64 -12.42 -1.87 -1.38
C MET A 64 -12.19 -3.28 -0.86
N ALA A 65 -11.10 -3.51 -0.12
CA ALA A 65 -10.84 -4.80 0.54
C ALA A 65 -11.87 -5.11 1.63
N GLY A 66 -12.55 -4.08 2.14
CA GLY A 66 -13.54 -4.17 3.20
C GLY A 66 -12.91 -4.46 4.55
N THR A 67 -13.62 -4.13 5.63
CA THR A 67 -13.13 -4.32 7.00
C THR A 67 -13.80 -5.52 7.66
N GLN A 68 -13.75 -6.69 7.01
CA GLN A 68 -14.39 -7.90 7.53
C GLN A 68 -13.89 -8.21 8.95
N GLY A 69 -14.81 -8.56 9.85
CA GLY A 69 -14.51 -8.84 11.26
C GLY A 69 -14.45 -7.61 12.17
N PHE A 70 -14.47 -6.38 11.63
CA PHE A 70 -14.58 -5.18 12.45
C PHE A 70 -16.02 -4.98 12.95
N THR A 71 -16.20 -4.93 14.27
CA THR A 71 -17.52 -4.79 14.93
C THR A 71 -17.73 -3.44 15.62
N GLY A 72 -16.77 -2.51 15.49
CA GLY A 72 -16.85 -1.18 16.08
C GLY A 72 -17.77 -0.21 15.32
N SER A 73 -17.83 1.04 15.79
CA SER A 73 -18.67 2.06 15.16
C SER A 73 -18.13 2.48 13.78
N PRO A 74 -18.99 2.99 12.87
CA PRO A 74 -18.55 3.49 11.56
C PRO A 74 -17.46 4.56 11.66
N THR A 75 -17.59 5.48 12.61
CA THR A 75 -16.58 6.53 12.84
C THR A 75 -15.23 5.97 13.29
N MET A 76 -15.24 4.94 14.15
CA MET A 76 -14.00 4.26 14.54
C MET A 76 -13.38 3.52 13.35
N ARG A 77 -14.19 2.89 12.50
CA ARG A 77 -13.72 2.26 11.26
C ARG A 77 -13.03 3.27 10.36
N GLU A 78 -13.67 4.40 10.07
CA GLU A 78 -13.12 5.45 9.21
C GLU A 78 -11.78 5.99 9.75
N MET A 79 -11.68 6.15 11.07
CA MET A 79 -10.44 6.55 11.73
C MET A 79 -9.33 5.50 11.53
N LEU A 80 -9.63 4.22 11.76
CA LEU A 80 -8.67 3.12 11.61
C LEU A 80 -8.21 2.95 10.15
N VAL A 81 -9.11 3.13 9.18
CA VAL A 81 -8.76 3.11 7.75
C VAL A 81 -7.72 4.20 7.44
N LYS A 82 -7.97 5.44 7.91
CA LYS A 82 -7.04 6.56 7.71
C LYS A 82 -5.71 6.35 8.43
N GLU A 83 -5.76 5.80 9.64
CA GLU A 83 -4.56 5.49 10.42
C GLU A 83 -3.72 4.42 9.72
N LYS A 84 -4.35 3.32 9.30
CA LYS A 84 -3.67 2.24 8.57
C LYS A 84 -3.08 2.74 7.26
N ALA A 85 -3.81 3.53 6.47
CA ALA A 85 -3.26 4.14 5.26
C ALA A 85 -1.99 4.96 5.56
N THR A 86 -2.02 5.74 6.64
CA THR A 86 -0.85 6.51 7.09
C THR A 86 0.30 5.60 7.52
N GLN A 87 0.01 4.51 8.24
CA GLN A 87 1.01 3.52 8.66
C GLN A 87 1.66 2.82 7.46
N GLU A 88 0.88 2.38 6.46
CA GLU A 88 1.41 1.74 5.25
C GLU A 88 2.27 2.69 4.42
N LEU A 89 1.88 3.96 4.28
CA LEU A 89 2.72 4.97 3.59
C LEU A 89 4.06 5.17 4.30
N LYS A 90 4.04 5.24 5.63
CA LYS A 90 5.27 5.31 6.42
C LYS A 90 6.12 4.05 6.25
N ARG A 91 5.49 2.87 6.21
CA ARG A 91 6.17 1.59 5.98
C ARG A 91 6.84 1.52 4.61
N ILE A 92 6.17 2.01 3.57
CA ILE A 92 6.73 2.13 2.20
C ILE A 92 7.97 3.03 2.19
N GLU A 93 7.88 4.23 2.78
CA GLU A 93 9.01 5.17 2.86
C GLU A 93 10.20 4.58 3.64
N LEU A 94 9.94 3.95 4.80
CA LEU A 94 10.99 3.32 5.60
C LEU A 94 11.61 2.12 4.89
N PHE A 95 10.80 1.34 4.16
CA PHE A 95 11.27 0.23 3.34
C PHE A 95 12.19 0.75 2.24
N ALA A 96 11.80 1.79 1.50
CA ALA A 96 12.63 2.39 0.46
C ALA A 96 13.98 2.85 1.02
N ARG A 97 13.98 3.59 2.13
CA ARG A 97 15.21 4.07 2.80
C ARG A 97 16.17 2.94 3.17
N ARG A 98 15.64 1.81 3.65
CA ARG A 98 16.47 0.65 4.02
C ARG A 98 17.12 -0.02 2.80
N HIS A 99 16.53 0.10 1.62
CA HIS A 99 16.99 -0.55 0.39
C HIS A 99 17.65 0.41 -0.61
N ALA A 100 17.68 1.71 -0.32
CA ALA A 100 18.31 2.75 -1.15
C ALA A 100 19.85 2.74 -1.13
N GLY A 101 20.47 1.85 -0.35
CA GLY A 101 21.92 1.73 -0.18
C GLY A 101 22.49 0.36 -0.56
N GLY A 102 21.80 -0.38 -1.44
CA GLY A 102 22.30 -1.64 -2.02
C GLY A 102 23.23 -1.41 -3.21
#